data_AF-A0A8X6NDS3-F1
#
_entry.id   AF-A0A8X6NDS3-F1
#
_cell.length_a   1.000
_cell.length_b   1.000
_cell.length_c   1.000
_cell.angle_alpha   90.00
_cell.angle_beta   90.00
_cell.angle_gamma   90.00
#
_symmetry.space_group_name_H-M   'P 1'
#
loop_
_entity.id
_entity.type
_entity.pdbx_description
1 polymer ?
#
loop_
_entity_poly.entity_id
_entity_poly.type
_entity_poly.pdbx_seq_one_letter_code
_entity_poly.pdbx_strand_id
1 'polypeptide(L)'
;TKDSICKDKNGNDVYLKDIWPTNNEIEDCVKSVVTREMFIQKYKDVFSGDEHWRKIKCEKSEIYNWDANSTYIQNPPYFDNLSPKNNKIDIKGAQILAMFGDSITTDHISPAGNIASSSPAGIYLKNLGIEPQDFNSYGSRRGNHNVMMRGTFANIRIKNEMVSIEGGYTKYIPSQETMSIFDAAMRYKESNVPLIIVAGKEYGTGSSRDWAAKGTLLLGIKVVIAESFERIHRANLIGMGILPLIFQNGITRKIFDGSEIISIKGEIVPSGNLECIIKRKDSSKQSIQLKCCVQTATEVKYLMDGGVLSYILLLT
;
A
#
# COMPACT_ATOMS: atom_id res chain seq x y z
N THR A 1 14.68 20.01 34.38
CA THR A 1 13.79 20.42 35.49
C THR A 1 14.32 21.65 36.22
N LYS A 2 14.91 22.64 35.52
CA LYS A 2 15.39 23.88 36.15
C LYS A 2 14.46 25.07 35.89
N ASP A 3 13.63 24.97 34.86
CA ASP A 3 12.72 26.04 34.49
C ASP A 3 11.34 25.76 35.07
N SER A 4 10.71 26.80 35.61
CA SER A 4 9.31 26.76 36.03
C SER A 4 8.38 26.78 34.81
N ILE A 5 7.24 26.12 34.93
CA ILE A 5 6.19 26.09 33.89
C ILE A 5 5.43 27.41 33.92
N CYS A 6 5.12 27.88 35.12
CA CYS A 6 4.43 29.14 35.36
C CYS A 6 4.66 29.60 36.81
N LYS A 7 4.01 30.71 37.17
CA LYS A 7 3.86 31.14 38.56
C LYS A 7 2.42 30.91 39.03
N ASP A 8 2.27 30.49 40.28
CA ASP A 8 0.96 30.37 40.90
C ASP A 8 0.35 31.76 41.21
N LYS A 9 -0.86 31.78 41.77
CA LYS A 9 -1.56 33.03 42.15
C LYS A 9 -0.83 33.86 43.20
N ASN A 10 0.13 33.27 43.91
CA ASN A 10 0.94 33.90 44.94
C ASN A 10 2.33 34.30 44.40
N GLY A 11 2.60 34.07 43.12
CA GLY A 11 3.87 34.38 42.47
C GLY A 11 4.97 33.33 42.66
N ASN A 12 4.66 32.17 43.24
CA ASN A 12 5.62 31.07 43.43
C ASN A 12 5.82 30.32 42.12
N ASP A 13 7.05 29.89 41.85
CA ASP A 13 7.36 29.06 40.70
C ASP A 13 6.74 27.67 40.82
N VAL A 14 5.99 27.25 39.79
CA VAL A 14 5.41 25.91 39.67
C VAL A 14 6.23 25.09 38.69
N TYR A 15 6.67 23.92 39.10
CA TYR A 15 7.48 23.00 38.33
C TYR A 15 6.67 21.75 37.93
N LEU A 16 7.17 21.01 36.94
CA LEU A 16 6.55 19.75 36.51
C LEU A 16 6.33 18.78 37.69
N LYS A 17 7.29 18.70 38.62
CA LYS A 17 7.21 17.85 39.82
C LYS A 17 6.06 18.22 40.76
N ASP A 18 5.58 19.46 40.71
CA ASP A 18 4.54 19.97 41.62
C ASP A 18 3.13 19.60 41.11
N ILE A 19 3.00 19.23 39.83
CA ILE A 19 1.73 18.88 39.18
C ILE A 19 1.69 17.46 38.63
N TRP A 20 2.81 16.73 38.67
CA TRP A 20 2.88 15.35 38.19
C TRP A 20 2.29 14.43 39.26
N PRO A 21 1.17 13.74 38.99
CA PRO A 21 0.55 12.87 39.99
C PRO A 21 1.48 11.70 40.32
N THR A 22 1.51 11.33 41.60
CA THR A 22 2.21 10.14 42.05
C THR A 22 1.47 8.87 41.60
N ASN A 23 2.18 7.73 41.56
CA ASN A 23 1.56 6.45 41.21
C ASN A 23 0.41 6.08 42.16
N ASN A 24 0.51 6.41 43.46
CA ASN A 24 -0.54 6.15 44.44
C ASN A 24 -1.81 6.96 44.14
N GLU A 25 -1.67 8.26 43.83
CA GLU A 25 -2.81 9.12 43.47
C GLU A 25 -3.51 8.61 42.19
N ILE A 26 -2.74 8.10 41.21
CA ILE A 26 -3.31 7.48 40.01
C ILE A 26 -4.07 6.19 40.36
N GLU A 27 -3.47 5.29 41.16
CA GLU A 27 -4.09 4.03 41.54
C GLU A 27 -5.38 4.23 42.33
N ASP A 28 -5.37 5.15 43.30
CA ASP A 28 -6.55 5.44 44.13
C ASP A 28 -7.67 6.04 43.29
N CYS A 29 -7.34 6.95 42.36
CA CYS A 29 -8.29 7.49 41.40
C CYS A 29 -8.89 6.37 40.53
N VAL A 30 -8.07 5.52 39.91
CA VAL A 30 -8.53 4.40 39.07
C VAL A 30 -9.45 3.45 39.84
N LYS A 31 -9.07 3.05 41.06
CA LYS A 31 -9.90 2.18 41.92
C LYS A 31 -11.26 2.82 42.24
N SER A 32 -11.30 4.14 42.41
CA SER A 32 -12.54 4.86 42.74
C SER A 32 -13.50 5.04 41.56
N VAL A 33 -13.00 5.08 40.31
CA VAL A 33 -13.81 5.43 39.14
C VAL A 33 -13.99 4.30 38.12
N VAL A 34 -13.05 3.36 38.02
CA VAL A 34 -13.08 2.27 37.03
C VAL A 34 -13.70 1.03 37.65
N THR A 35 -15.02 0.94 37.60
CA THR A 35 -15.79 -0.15 38.23
C THR A 35 -16.32 -1.16 37.21
N ARG A 36 -16.63 -2.38 37.67
CA ARG A 36 -17.29 -3.42 36.86
C ARG A 36 -18.61 -2.91 36.26
N GLU A 37 -19.37 -2.15 37.04
CA GLU A 37 -20.65 -1.56 36.65
C GLU A 37 -20.48 -0.63 35.45
N MET A 38 -19.40 0.16 35.41
CA MET A 38 -19.08 1.02 34.27
C MET A 38 -18.89 0.21 32.98
N PHE A 39 -18.17 -0.91 33.05
CA PHE A 39 -18.03 -1.81 31.90
C PHE A 39 -19.38 -2.41 31.48
N ILE A 40 -20.15 -2.94 32.42
CA ILE A 40 -21.48 -3.51 32.11
C ILE A 40 -22.36 -2.48 31.42
N GLN A 41 -22.41 -1.24 31.93
CA GLN A 41 -23.20 -0.17 31.33
C GLN A 41 -22.74 0.21 29.93
N LYS A 42 -21.43 0.33 29.70
CA LYS A 42 -20.89 0.72 28.37
C LYS A 42 -21.05 -0.38 27.33
N TYR A 43 -20.92 -1.65 27.71
CA TYR A 43 -21.01 -2.77 26.78
C TYR A 43 -22.44 -3.27 26.53
N LYS A 44 -23.40 -2.95 27.42
CA LYS A 44 -24.82 -3.35 27.27
C LYS A 44 -25.40 -2.96 25.91
N ASP A 45 -25.01 -1.79 25.40
CA ASP A 45 -25.61 -1.18 24.20
C ASP A 45 -24.59 -0.94 23.07
N VAL A 46 -23.45 -1.64 23.10
CA VAL A 46 -22.37 -1.42 22.12
C VAL A 46 -22.82 -1.63 20.67
N PHE A 47 -23.84 -2.47 20.44
CA PHE A 47 -24.43 -2.73 19.13
C PHE A 47 -25.69 -1.91 18.83
N SER A 48 -26.23 -1.20 19.82
CA SER A 48 -27.47 -0.41 19.67
C SER A 48 -27.25 0.86 18.84
N GLY A 49 -26.02 1.37 18.81
CA GLY A 49 -25.63 2.61 18.13
C GLY A 49 -26.35 3.84 18.68
N ASP A 50 -26.10 5.00 18.07
CA ASP A 50 -26.86 6.21 18.35
C ASP A 50 -28.12 6.30 17.46
N GLU A 51 -28.84 7.42 17.54
CA GLU A 51 -30.03 7.65 16.72
C GLU A 51 -29.70 7.69 15.22
N HIS A 52 -28.55 8.25 14.83
CA HIS A 52 -28.13 8.33 13.44
C HIS A 52 -27.83 6.94 12.87
N TRP A 53 -27.10 6.10 13.61
CA TRP A 53 -26.82 4.72 13.22
C TRP A 53 -28.10 3.93 12.95
N ARG A 54 -29.09 4.02 13.86
CA ARG A 54 -30.37 3.31 13.71
C ARG A 54 -31.24 3.83 12.56
N LYS A 55 -31.03 5.07 12.10
CA LYS A 55 -31.76 5.65 10.95
C LYS A 55 -31.19 5.24 9.60
N ILE A 56 -30.01 4.63 9.55
CA ILE A 56 -29.42 4.15 8.29
C ILE A 56 -30.31 3.04 7.73
N LYS A 57 -30.90 3.28 6.56
CA LYS A 57 -31.67 2.27 5.84
C LYS A 57 -30.69 1.26 5.21
N CYS A 58 -30.88 -0.02 5.48
CA CYS A 58 -30.17 -1.09 4.79
C CYS A 58 -31.17 -2.06 4.14
N GLU A 59 -30.83 -2.53 2.95
CA GLU A 59 -31.54 -3.62 2.32
C GLU A 59 -30.94 -4.95 2.81
N LYS A 60 -31.79 -5.87 3.26
CA LYS A 60 -31.34 -7.22 3.62
C LYS A 60 -31.06 -8.00 2.34
N SER A 61 -29.79 -8.21 2.04
CA SER A 61 -29.34 -9.01 0.91
C SER A 61 -28.01 -9.71 1.25
N GLU A 62 -27.83 -10.92 0.74
CA GLU A 62 -26.55 -11.63 0.79
C GLU A 62 -25.56 -11.10 -0.27
N ILE A 63 -26.09 -10.52 -1.35
CA ILE A 63 -25.32 -9.93 -2.45
C ILE A 63 -25.45 -8.42 -2.39
N TYR A 64 -24.31 -7.72 -2.34
CA TYR A 64 -24.29 -6.26 -2.32
C TYR A 64 -24.77 -5.70 -3.66
N ASN A 65 -25.78 -4.83 -3.62
CA ASN A 65 -26.29 -4.14 -4.80
C ASN A 65 -25.39 -2.94 -5.13
N TRP A 66 -24.48 -3.12 -6.09
CA TRP A 66 -23.52 -2.08 -6.47
C TRP A 66 -24.21 -0.89 -7.13
N ASP A 67 -24.12 0.29 -6.51
CA ASP A 67 -24.51 1.54 -7.15
C ASP A 67 -23.38 2.04 -8.06
N ALA A 68 -23.64 2.02 -9.38
CA ALA A 68 -22.69 2.49 -10.38
C ALA A 68 -22.31 3.97 -10.21
N ASN A 69 -23.18 4.79 -9.59
CA ASN A 69 -22.93 6.20 -9.35
C ASN A 69 -22.18 6.47 -8.03
N SER A 70 -21.99 5.44 -7.19
CA SER A 70 -21.34 5.61 -5.89
C SER A 70 -19.88 6.02 -6.05
N THR A 71 -19.51 7.17 -5.50
CA THR A 71 -18.11 7.60 -5.47
C THR A 71 -17.34 7.03 -4.28
N TYR A 72 -17.97 6.20 -3.45
CA TYR A 72 -17.40 5.62 -2.23
C TYR A 72 -17.21 4.10 -2.29
N ILE A 73 -18.15 3.37 -2.86
CA ILE A 73 -18.17 1.90 -2.91
C ILE A 73 -18.31 1.46 -4.36
N GLN A 74 -17.30 0.77 -4.88
CA GLN A 74 -17.24 0.32 -6.29
C GLN A 74 -16.71 -1.11 -6.37
N ASN A 75 -17.29 -1.92 -7.26
CA ASN A 75 -16.90 -3.32 -7.43
C ASN A 75 -15.47 -3.41 -8.01
N PRO A 76 -14.48 -3.94 -7.28
CA PRO A 76 -13.11 -4.00 -7.77
C PRO A 76 -12.89 -5.16 -8.75
N PRO A 77 -12.02 -5.01 -9.76
CA PRO A 77 -11.79 -6.01 -10.81
C PRO A 77 -10.81 -7.12 -10.37
N TYR A 78 -10.83 -7.53 -9.09
CA TYR A 78 -9.89 -8.52 -8.56
C TYR A 78 -10.08 -9.91 -9.17
N PHE A 79 -11.28 -10.20 -9.66
CA PHE A 79 -11.72 -11.53 -10.07
C PHE A 79 -11.94 -11.69 -11.57
N ASP A 80 -11.70 -10.65 -12.38
CA ASP A 80 -12.04 -10.65 -13.81
C ASP A 80 -11.21 -11.66 -14.64
N ASN A 81 -10.06 -12.10 -14.13
CA ASN A 81 -9.13 -13.00 -14.84
C ASN A 81 -8.63 -14.12 -13.93
N LEU A 82 -9.56 -14.84 -13.29
CA LEU A 82 -9.26 -16.01 -12.47
C LEU A 82 -8.80 -17.17 -13.35
N SER A 83 -7.54 -17.56 -13.20
CA SER A 83 -7.00 -18.76 -13.81
C SER A 83 -5.86 -19.30 -12.96
N PRO A 84 -5.90 -20.57 -12.51
CA PRO A 84 -4.76 -21.20 -11.86
C PRO A 84 -3.53 -21.17 -12.78
N LYS A 85 -2.38 -20.83 -12.22
CA LYS A 85 -1.09 -20.87 -12.93
C LYS A 85 -0.18 -21.91 -12.31
N ASN A 86 0.74 -22.45 -13.10
CA ASN A 86 1.80 -23.29 -12.54
C ASN A 86 2.83 -22.42 -11.78
N ASN A 87 3.72 -23.05 -11.01
CA ASN A 87 4.83 -22.36 -10.33
C ASN A 87 5.94 -21.89 -11.27
N LYS A 88 5.92 -22.27 -12.55
CA LYS A 88 6.95 -21.89 -13.52
C LYS A 88 6.59 -20.55 -14.14
N ILE A 89 7.30 -19.52 -13.74
CA ILE A 89 7.10 -18.17 -14.27
C ILE A 89 8.08 -17.88 -15.39
N ASP A 90 7.62 -17.07 -16.34
CA ASP A 90 8.40 -16.54 -17.45
C ASP A 90 7.89 -15.14 -17.80
N ILE A 91 8.25 -14.17 -16.95
CA ILE A 91 7.91 -12.76 -17.16
C ILE A 91 8.91 -12.21 -18.17
N LYS A 92 8.42 -11.76 -19.33
CA LYS A 92 9.26 -11.21 -20.41
C LYS A 92 8.98 -9.74 -20.62
N GLY A 93 10.04 -8.99 -20.90
CA GLY A 93 9.89 -7.63 -21.40
C GLY A 93 9.30 -6.64 -20.40
N ALA A 94 9.42 -6.90 -19.10
CA ALA A 94 8.86 -6.02 -18.08
C ALA A 94 9.61 -4.69 -18.00
N GLN A 95 8.89 -3.61 -17.70
CA GLN A 95 9.44 -2.28 -17.52
C GLN A 95 9.47 -1.89 -16.04
N ILE A 96 10.48 -1.13 -15.64
CA ILE A 96 10.55 -0.54 -14.31
C ILE A 96 9.58 0.65 -14.27
N LEU A 97 8.55 0.57 -13.44
CA LEU A 97 7.58 1.66 -13.28
C LEU A 97 8.13 2.75 -12.36
N ALA A 98 8.83 2.36 -11.29
CA ALA A 98 9.46 3.29 -10.37
C ALA A 98 10.65 2.61 -9.65
N MET A 99 11.64 3.44 -9.31
CA MET A 99 12.77 3.06 -8.47
C MET A 99 12.74 3.87 -7.19
N PHE A 100 12.77 3.21 -6.04
CA PHE A 100 12.68 3.87 -4.76
C PHE A 100 13.91 3.61 -3.89
N GLY A 101 14.19 4.56 -2.99
CA GLY A 101 15.24 4.44 -1.99
C GLY A 101 14.89 3.49 -0.85
N ASP A 102 15.54 3.70 0.29
CA ASP A 102 15.33 2.93 1.52
C ASP A 102 14.09 3.42 2.30
N SER A 103 13.56 2.57 3.15
CA SER A 103 12.49 2.83 4.13
C SER A 103 11.23 3.47 3.54
N ILE A 104 10.83 3.02 2.34
CA ILE A 104 9.55 3.40 1.74
C ILE A 104 8.42 2.86 2.60
N THR A 105 7.68 3.76 3.24
CA THR A 105 6.55 3.37 4.09
C THR A 105 5.31 3.01 3.29
N THR A 106 4.37 2.28 3.91
CA THR A 106 3.05 2.06 3.32
C THR A 106 2.25 3.36 3.12
N ASP A 107 2.59 4.45 3.81
CA ASP A 107 1.99 5.77 3.56
C ASP A 107 2.53 6.43 2.29
N HIS A 108 3.79 6.16 1.91
CA HIS A 108 4.30 6.54 0.60
C HIS A 108 3.60 5.75 -0.52
N ILE A 109 3.40 4.45 -0.33
CA ILE A 109 2.76 3.56 -1.31
C ILE A 109 1.26 3.83 -1.44
N SER A 110 0.56 4.03 -0.31
CA SER A 110 -0.89 4.24 -0.25
C SER A 110 -1.21 5.32 0.78
N PRO A 111 -1.09 6.61 0.43
CA PRO A 111 -1.44 7.72 1.32
C PRO A 111 -2.90 7.62 1.77
N ALA A 112 -3.19 8.05 2.99
CA ALA A 112 -4.54 8.06 3.56
C ALA A 112 -5.13 9.46 3.73
N GLY A 113 -4.31 10.51 3.59
CA GLY A 113 -4.69 11.89 3.82
C GLY A 113 -5.43 12.54 2.66
N ASN A 114 -5.27 13.86 2.53
CA ASN A 114 -5.97 14.69 1.55
C ASN A 114 -5.67 14.30 0.10
N ILE A 115 -6.68 14.46 -0.75
CA ILE A 115 -6.57 14.27 -2.20
C ILE A 115 -6.30 15.64 -2.84
N ALA A 116 -5.13 15.81 -3.47
CA ALA A 116 -4.82 17.06 -4.16
C ALA A 116 -5.68 17.21 -5.44
N SER A 117 -6.22 18.40 -5.70
CA SER A 117 -7.07 18.67 -6.88
C SER A 117 -6.37 18.46 -8.23
N SER A 118 -5.05 18.62 -8.27
CA SER A 118 -4.23 18.33 -9.45
C SER A 118 -3.80 16.86 -9.58
N SER A 119 -4.04 16.02 -8.56
CA SER A 119 -3.68 14.59 -8.62
C SER A 119 -4.62 13.82 -9.56
N PRO A 120 -4.21 12.64 -10.07
CA PRO A 120 -5.08 11.81 -10.89
C PRO A 120 -6.43 11.50 -10.21
N ALA A 121 -6.42 11.25 -8.90
CA ALA A 121 -7.64 11.01 -8.12
C ALA A 121 -8.53 12.27 -8.03
N GLY A 122 -7.95 13.45 -7.84
CA GLY A 122 -8.67 14.71 -7.83
C GLY A 122 -9.30 15.06 -9.19
N ILE A 123 -8.56 14.81 -10.28
CA ILE A 123 -9.09 14.97 -11.65
C ILE A 123 -10.25 13.99 -11.89
N TYR A 124 -10.09 12.73 -11.49
CA TYR A 124 -11.16 11.73 -11.58
C TYR A 124 -12.43 12.16 -10.83
N LEU A 125 -12.31 12.63 -9.59
CA LEU A 125 -13.46 13.08 -8.79
C LEU A 125 -14.14 14.31 -9.38
N LYS A 126 -13.38 15.28 -9.92
CA LYS A 126 -13.96 16.44 -10.64
C LYS A 126 -14.72 16.04 -11.88
N ASN A 127 -14.21 15.06 -12.64
CA ASN A 127 -14.91 14.54 -13.82
C ASN A 127 -16.23 13.83 -13.46
N LEU A 128 -16.42 13.44 -12.20
CA LEU A 128 -17.68 12.93 -11.66
C LEU A 128 -18.55 14.03 -11.02
N GLY A 129 -18.16 15.31 -11.14
CA GLY A 129 -18.90 16.44 -10.59
C GLY A 129 -18.71 16.66 -9.08
N ILE A 130 -17.67 16.07 -8.47
CA ILE A 130 -17.37 16.28 -7.04
C ILE A 130 -16.42 17.47 -6.89
N GLU A 131 -16.80 18.40 -6.03
CA GLU A 131 -15.98 19.59 -5.73
C GLU A 131 -14.83 19.27 -4.75
N PRO A 132 -13.70 20.00 -4.79
CA PRO A 132 -12.54 19.71 -3.95
C PRO A 132 -12.80 19.64 -2.45
N GLN A 133 -13.75 20.42 -1.93
CA GLN A 133 -14.15 20.39 -0.51
C GLN A 133 -14.81 19.05 -0.12
N ASP A 134 -15.39 18.35 -1.10
CA ASP A 134 -16.13 17.09 -0.92
C ASP A 134 -15.31 15.86 -1.35
N PHE A 135 -14.04 16.04 -1.73
CA PHE A 135 -13.15 14.91 -2.01
C PHE A 135 -12.98 13.99 -0.81
N ASN A 136 -13.03 14.57 0.40
CA ASN A 136 -12.68 13.90 1.64
C ASN A 136 -11.22 13.39 1.57
N SER A 137 -10.90 12.27 2.21
CA SER A 137 -9.54 11.70 2.25
C SER A 137 -9.43 10.41 1.45
N TYR A 138 -8.21 10.03 1.05
CA TYR A 138 -7.95 8.69 0.50
C TYR A 138 -8.42 7.59 1.45
N GLY A 139 -8.26 7.78 2.77
CA GLY A 139 -8.76 6.85 3.78
C GLY A 139 -10.27 6.61 3.70
N SER A 140 -11.06 7.67 3.47
CA SER A 140 -12.51 7.58 3.30
C SER A 140 -12.95 6.92 1.98
N ARG A 141 -12.08 6.91 0.97
CA ARG A 141 -12.36 6.41 -0.38
C ARG A 141 -11.89 4.97 -0.61
N ARG A 142 -11.52 4.24 0.46
CA ARG A 142 -10.99 2.86 0.38
C ARG A 142 -11.93 1.83 -0.24
N GLY A 143 -13.24 2.08 -0.27
CA GLY A 143 -14.21 1.24 -0.98
C GLY A 143 -14.26 1.49 -2.49
N ASN A 144 -13.56 2.51 -3.00
CA ASN A 144 -13.55 2.89 -4.40
C ASN A 144 -12.18 2.66 -5.01
N HIS A 145 -12.03 1.55 -5.72
CA HIS A 145 -10.76 1.18 -6.34
C HIS A 145 -10.27 2.18 -7.39
N ASN A 146 -11.17 2.90 -8.07
CA ASN A 146 -10.79 3.93 -9.06
C ASN A 146 -10.04 5.10 -8.41
N VAL A 147 -10.44 5.50 -7.20
CA VAL A 147 -9.76 6.55 -6.43
C VAL A 147 -8.46 6.01 -5.85
N MET A 148 -8.49 4.82 -5.25
CA MET A 148 -7.35 4.28 -4.54
C MET A 148 -6.19 3.87 -5.46
N MET A 149 -6.47 3.32 -6.65
CA MET A 149 -5.41 3.05 -7.63
C MET A 149 -4.73 4.34 -8.10
N ARG A 150 -5.49 5.44 -8.25
CA ARG A 150 -4.97 6.78 -8.58
C ARG A 150 -4.19 7.41 -7.44
N GLY A 151 -4.49 7.02 -6.21
CA GLY A 151 -3.74 7.39 -5.01
C GLY A 151 -2.48 6.56 -4.77
N THR A 152 -2.31 5.44 -5.48
CA THR A 152 -1.17 4.55 -5.25
C THR A 152 0.12 5.21 -5.75
N PHE A 153 1.11 5.28 -4.87
CA PHE A 153 2.35 6.06 -5.01
C PHE A 153 2.13 7.57 -5.24
N ALA A 154 0.95 8.12 -4.91
CA ALA A 154 0.66 9.55 -5.10
C ALA A 154 1.09 10.44 -3.92
N ASN A 155 1.83 9.90 -2.94
CA ASN A 155 2.28 10.66 -1.79
C ASN A 155 3.24 11.78 -2.25
N ILE A 156 3.01 13.01 -1.80
CA ILE A 156 3.82 14.18 -2.19
C ILE A 156 5.28 14.10 -1.75
N ARG A 157 5.61 13.18 -0.83
CA ARG A 157 6.96 12.98 -0.27
C ARG A 157 7.70 11.77 -0.86
N ILE A 158 7.05 10.96 -1.69
CA ILE A 158 7.74 9.82 -2.29
C ILE A 158 8.82 10.32 -3.25
N LYS A 159 9.99 9.69 -3.22
CA LYS A 159 11.13 10.03 -4.08
C LYS A 159 11.41 8.88 -5.02
N ASN A 160 11.16 9.09 -6.30
CA ASN A 160 11.46 8.13 -7.35
C ASN A 160 12.81 8.50 -7.99
N GLU A 161 13.78 7.59 -7.93
CA GLU A 161 15.14 7.80 -8.45
C GLU A 161 15.18 7.98 -9.98
N MET A 162 14.08 7.67 -10.70
CA MET A 162 13.95 7.86 -12.15
C MET A 162 13.67 9.31 -12.58
N VAL A 163 13.33 10.20 -11.64
CA VAL A 163 12.97 11.60 -11.89
C VAL A 163 13.60 12.51 -10.82
N SER A 164 13.78 13.79 -11.14
CA SER A 164 14.37 14.77 -10.20
C SER A 164 13.36 15.41 -9.24
N ILE A 165 12.07 15.23 -9.49
CA ILE A 165 10.99 15.85 -8.70
C ILE A 165 10.48 14.92 -7.61
N GLU A 166 10.20 15.48 -6.43
CA GLU A 166 9.54 14.76 -5.33
C GLU A 166 8.03 14.66 -5.59
N GLY A 167 7.42 13.55 -5.18
CA GLY A 167 6.01 13.26 -5.38
C GLY A 167 5.76 12.05 -6.26
N GLY A 168 4.48 11.75 -6.51
CA GLY A 168 4.03 10.56 -7.23
C GLY A 168 4.25 10.56 -8.73
N TYR A 169 5.48 10.86 -9.15
CA TYR A 169 5.88 10.99 -10.55
C TYR A 169 6.86 9.89 -10.96
N THR A 170 6.86 9.58 -12.25
CA THR A 170 7.83 8.69 -12.89
C THR A 170 8.11 9.12 -14.32
N LYS A 171 9.09 8.47 -14.93
CA LYS A 171 9.46 8.66 -16.32
C LYS A 171 8.87 7.54 -17.18
N TYR A 172 7.98 7.88 -18.11
CA TYR A 172 7.44 6.91 -19.06
C TYR A 172 8.45 6.63 -20.17
N ILE A 173 9.18 5.53 -20.05
CA ILE A 173 10.36 5.19 -20.87
C ILE A 173 10.13 5.31 -22.39
N PRO A 174 9.01 4.86 -22.99
CA PRO A 174 8.81 4.98 -24.43
C PRO A 174 8.87 6.43 -24.95
N SER A 175 8.32 7.39 -24.20
CA SER A 175 8.28 8.81 -24.58
C SER A 175 9.32 9.69 -23.87
N GLN A 176 9.94 9.18 -22.80
CA GLN A 176 10.77 9.91 -21.85
C GLN A 176 10.05 11.04 -21.07
N GLU A 177 8.73 11.18 -21.21
CA GLU A 177 7.90 12.16 -20.50
C GLU A 177 7.83 11.84 -18.99
N THR A 178 7.89 12.90 -18.16
CA THR A 178 7.61 12.78 -16.73
C THR A 178 6.11 12.96 -16.49
N MET A 179 5.47 12.00 -15.84
CA MET A 179 4.04 12.00 -15.55
C MET A 179 3.74 11.32 -14.22
N SER A 180 2.47 11.28 -13.79
CA SER A 180 2.11 10.56 -12.58
C SER A 180 2.38 9.06 -12.73
N ILE A 181 2.71 8.38 -11.63
CA ILE A 181 2.91 6.92 -11.62
C ILE A 181 1.65 6.19 -12.11
N PHE A 182 0.46 6.69 -11.75
CA PHE A 182 -0.81 6.15 -12.23
C PHE A 182 -0.94 6.27 -13.76
N ASP A 183 -0.69 7.43 -14.34
CA ASP A 183 -0.85 7.64 -15.79
C ASP A 183 0.14 6.78 -16.58
N ALA A 184 1.40 6.70 -16.11
CA ALA A 184 2.40 5.83 -16.71
C ALA A 184 1.99 4.35 -16.66
N ALA A 185 1.46 3.90 -15.52
CA ALA A 185 0.96 2.53 -15.36
C ALA A 185 -0.21 2.23 -16.31
N MET A 186 -1.13 3.17 -16.50
CA MET A 186 -2.25 3.00 -17.44
C MET A 186 -1.76 2.93 -18.91
N ARG A 187 -0.80 3.76 -19.33
CA ARG A 187 -0.20 3.68 -20.68
C ARG A 187 0.51 2.34 -20.92
N TYR A 188 1.18 1.79 -19.91
CA TYR A 188 1.78 0.45 -20.02
C TYR A 188 0.74 -0.67 -20.04
N LYS A 189 -0.38 -0.50 -19.33
CA LYS A 189 -1.50 -1.43 -19.36
C LYS A 189 -2.12 -1.54 -20.75
N GLU A 190 -2.27 -0.42 -21.47
CA GLU A 190 -2.77 -0.40 -22.87
C GLU A 190 -1.87 -1.19 -23.83
N SER A 191 -0.56 -1.22 -23.56
CA SER A 191 0.43 -1.96 -24.36
C SER A 191 0.74 -3.37 -23.82
N ASN A 192 -0.01 -3.84 -22.82
CA ASN A 192 0.17 -5.15 -22.17
C ASN A 192 1.61 -5.41 -21.66
N VAL A 193 2.29 -4.36 -21.22
CA VAL A 193 3.65 -4.44 -20.70
C VAL A 193 3.63 -4.79 -19.20
N PRO A 194 4.29 -5.88 -18.76
CA PRO A 194 4.40 -6.17 -17.33
C PRO A 194 5.22 -5.09 -16.61
N LEU A 195 4.82 -4.74 -15.39
CA LEU A 195 5.51 -3.70 -14.60
C LEU A 195 6.19 -4.28 -13.38
N ILE A 196 7.32 -3.66 -13.02
CA ILE A 196 8.04 -3.96 -11.78
C ILE A 196 8.34 -2.69 -10.98
N ILE A 197 8.51 -2.86 -9.68
CA ILE A 197 9.08 -1.85 -8.79
C ILE A 197 10.47 -2.32 -8.38
N VAL A 198 11.43 -1.40 -8.34
CA VAL A 198 12.73 -1.62 -7.71
C VAL A 198 12.84 -0.73 -6.47
N ALA A 199 13.32 -1.26 -5.35
CA ALA A 199 13.40 -0.51 -4.10
C ALA A 199 14.68 -0.82 -3.30
N GLY A 200 14.98 0.05 -2.35
CA GLY A 200 16.04 -0.13 -1.37
C GLY A 200 15.65 -1.05 -0.22
N LYS A 201 16.17 -0.76 0.97
CA LYS A 201 15.91 -1.51 2.20
C LYS A 201 14.56 -1.17 2.81
N GLU A 202 14.00 -2.09 3.59
CA GLU A 202 12.80 -1.90 4.41
C GLU A 202 11.57 -1.43 3.59
N TYR A 203 11.43 -1.95 2.38
CA TYR A 203 10.30 -1.60 1.52
C TYR A 203 8.97 -2.03 2.16
N GLY A 204 8.06 -1.08 2.30
CA GLY A 204 6.73 -1.26 2.91
C GLY A 204 6.68 -1.10 4.43
N THR A 205 7.60 -0.36 5.04
CA THR A 205 7.61 -0.16 6.50
C THR A 205 6.40 0.64 7.03
N GLY A 206 6.04 0.45 8.30
CA GLY A 206 4.99 1.22 8.98
C GLY A 206 3.62 0.53 9.04
N SER A 207 2.55 1.32 8.93
CA SER A 207 1.17 0.87 9.16
C SER A 207 0.77 -0.27 8.22
N SER A 208 0.08 -1.29 8.74
CA SER A 208 -0.54 -2.31 7.88
C SER A 208 -1.67 -1.68 7.06
N ARG A 209 -1.44 -1.52 5.75
CA ARG A 209 -2.42 -1.00 4.79
C ARG A 209 -2.50 -1.97 3.62
N ASP A 210 -3.63 -2.65 3.49
CA ASP A 210 -3.92 -3.60 2.40
C ASP A 210 -3.85 -2.92 1.02
N TRP A 211 -4.28 -1.67 0.92
CA TRP A 211 -4.23 -0.85 -0.28
C TRP A 211 -2.82 -0.62 -0.82
N ALA A 212 -1.77 -0.74 0.00
CA ALA A 212 -0.39 -0.69 -0.49
C ALA A 212 -0.09 -1.88 -1.44
N ALA A 213 -0.71 -3.04 -1.23
CA ALA A 213 -0.58 -4.19 -2.13
C ALA A 213 -1.68 -4.20 -3.22
N LYS A 214 -2.95 -3.90 -2.86
CA LYS A 214 -4.06 -3.85 -3.83
C LYS A 214 -3.84 -2.78 -4.91
N GLY A 215 -3.38 -1.61 -4.52
CA GLY A 215 -3.03 -0.52 -5.43
C GLY A 215 -1.90 -0.93 -6.38
N THR A 216 -0.83 -1.52 -5.83
CA THR A 216 0.30 -2.06 -6.60
C THR A 216 -0.18 -3.06 -7.66
N LEU A 217 -1.07 -4.00 -7.30
CA LEU A 217 -1.66 -4.96 -8.24
C LEU A 217 -2.48 -4.26 -9.34
N LEU A 218 -3.35 -3.32 -8.97
CA LEU A 218 -4.25 -2.64 -9.90
C LEU A 218 -3.52 -1.69 -10.86
N LEU A 219 -2.31 -1.22 -10.50
CA LEU A 219 -1.40 -0.55 -11.42
C LEU A 219 -0.72 -1.52 -12.41
N GLY A 220 -0.93 -2.83 -12.31
CA GLY A 220 -0.38 -3.82 -13.24
C GLY A 220 1.01 -4.34 -12.85
N ILE A 221 1.51 -3.99 -11.66
CA ILE A 221 2.82 -4.44 -11.17
C ILE A 221 2.76 -5.94 -10.85
N LYS A 222 3.72 -6.70 -11.37
CA LYS A 222 3.81 -8.16 -11.20
C LYS A 222 4.89 -8.57 -10.19
N VAL A 223 5.94 -7.76 -10.07
CA VAL A 223 7.11 -8.07 -9.24
C VAL A 223 7.55 -6.81 -8.51
N VAL A 224 7.94 -6.97 -7.25
CA VAL A 224 8.71 -5.96 -6.53
C VAL A 224 10.08 -6.56 -6.22
N ILE A 225 11.15 -5.89 -6.63
CA ILE A 225 12.53 -6.26 -6.32
C ILE A 225 13.07 -5.26 -5.30
N ALA A 226 13.48 -5.69 -4.12
CA ALA A 226 13.98 -4.80 -3.07
C ALA A 226 15.29 -5.31 -2.46
N GLU A 227 16.00 -4.46 -1.72
CA GLU A 227 17.11 -4.94 -0.88
C GLU A 227 16.60 -5.67 0.37
N SER A 228 15.47 -5.22 0.93
CA SER A 228 14.72 -5.95 1.96
C SER A 228 13.27 -5.45 2.04
N PHE A 229 12.41 -6.27 2.66
CA PHE A 229 10.99 -5.95 2.86
C PHE A 229 10.64 -5.89 4.35
N GLU A 230 9.68 -5.06 4.72
CA GLU A 230 8.95 -5.24 5.97
C GLU A 230 8.07 -6.50 5.90
N ARG A 231 7.96 -7.24 7.01
CA ARG A 231 7.35 -8.57 7.10
C ARG A 231 5.88 -8.59 6.68
N ILE A 232 5.07 -7.66 7.17
CA ILE A 232 3.63 -7.57 6.87
C ILE A 232 3.44 -7.15 5.41
N HIS A 233 4.18 -6.17 4.92
CA HIS A 233 4.04 -5.74 3.54
C HIS A 233 4.43 -6.84 2.54
N ARG A 234 5.51 -7.60 2.81
CA ARG A 234 5.87 -8.81 2.03
C ARG A 234 4.69 -9.78 1.91
N ALA A 235 4.02 -10.08 3.04
CA ALA A 235 2.89 -10.99 3.06
C ALA A 235 1.68 -10.44 2.27
N ASN A 236 1.43 -9.13 2.35
CA ASN A 236 0.36 -8.48 1.59
C ASN A 236 0.62 -8.53 0.07
N LEU A 237 1.87 -8.34 -0.37
CA LEU A 237 2.22 -8.48 -1.79
C LEU A 237 1.91 -9.88 -2.31
N ILE A 238 2.36 -10.91 -1.58
CA ILE A 238 2.08 -12.33 -1.89
C ILE A 238 0.57 -12.59 -1.91
N GLY A 239 -0.14 -12.08 -0.90
CA GLY A 239 -1.60 -12.20 -0.80
C GLY A 239 -2.35 -11.54 -1.96
N MET A 240 -1.74 -10.57 -2.65
CA MET A 240 -2.31 -9.96 -3.86
C MET A 240 -1.71 -10.53 -5.16
N GLY A 241 -0.94 -11.62 -5.11
CA GLY A 241 -0.37 -12.25 -6.31
C GLY A 241 0.86 -11.52 -6.89
N ILE A 242 1.45 -10.58 -6.15
CA ILE A 242 2.67 -9.85 -6.55
C ILE A 242 3.87 -10.60 -6.00
N LEU A 243 4.90 -10.82 -6.82
CA LEU A 243 6.09 -11.57 -6.44
C LEU A 243 7.15 -10.66 -5.77
N PRO A 244 7.42 -10.82 -4.46
CA PRO A 244 8.52 -10.11 -3.79
C PRO A 244 9.86 -10.85 -3.97
N LEU A 245 10.84 -10.16 -4.52
CA LEU A 245 12.19 -10.66 -4.76
C LEU A 245 13.22 -9.80 -4.05
N ILE A 246 14.28 -10.40 -3.50
CA ILE A 246 15.41 -9.65 -2.95
C ILE A 246 16.71 -9.90 -3.69
N PHE A 247 17.54 -8.87 -3.73
CA PHE A 247 18.91 -8.96 -4.24
C PHE A 247 19.76 -9.94 -3.42
N GLN A 248 20.79 -10.49 -4.05
CA GLN A 248 21.77 -11.41 -3.43
C GLN A 248 23.20 -10.91 -3.69
N ASN A 249 24.17 -11.50 -2.98
CA ASN A 249 25.60 -11.32 -3.26
C ASN A 249 26.09 -9.87 -3.25
N GLY A 250 25.52 -9.03 -2.38
CA GLY A 250 25.89 -7.61 -2.26
C GLY A 250 25.38 -6.72 -3.41
N ILE A 251 24.60 -7.27 -4.34
CA ILE A 251 23.90 -6.50 -5.37
C ILE A 251 22.84 -5.63 -4.69
N THR A 252 22.67 -4.41 -5.20
CA THR A 252 21.66 -3.45 -4.72
C THR A 252 20.92 -2.86 -5.91
N ARG A 253 19.88 -2.06 -5.65
CA ARG A 253 19.13 -1.36 -6.70
C ARG A 253 20.00 -0.48 -7.62
N LYS A 254 21.21 -0.12 -7.19
CA LYS A 254 22.14 0.76 -7.93
C LYS A 254 22.64 0.19 -9.26
N ILE A 255 22.36 -1.08 -9.57
CA ILE A 255 22.65 -1.68 -10.88
C ILE A 255 21.61 -1.31 -11.96
N PHE A 256 20.53 -0.62 -11.56
CA PHE A 256 19.47 -0.15 -12.44
C PHE A 256 19.53 1.37 -12.60
N ASP A 257 19.16 1.86 -13.79
CA ASP A 257 18.87 3.27 -14.06
C ASP A 257 17.38 3.53 -14.36
N GLY A 258 16.57 2.46 -14.38
CA GLY A 258 15.12 2.51 -14.57
C GLY A 258 14.70 2.38 -16.04
N SER A 259 15.66 2.34 -16.96
CA SER A 259 15.39 2.22 -18.39
C SER A 259 15.61 0.82 -18.96
N GLU A 260 15.98 -0.13 -18.10
CA GLU A 260 16.19 -1.52 -18.48
C GLU A 260 14.90 -2.29 -18.71
N ILE A 261 14.99 -3.27 -19.61
CA ILE A 261 13.94 -4.25 -19.86
C ILE A 261 14.28 -5.51 -19.06
N ILE A 262 13.36 -5.93 -18.21
CA ILE A 262 13.58 -7.00 -17.24
C ILE A 262 12.83 -8.25 -17.66
N SER A 263 13.49 -9.41 -17.59
CA SER A 263 12.83 -10.71 -17.71
C SER A 263 13.16 -11.57 -16.50
N ILE A 264 12.17 -12.23 -15.92
CA ILE A 264 12.32 -13.07 -14.73
C ILE A 264 11.75 -14.44 -15.03
N LYS A 265 12.56 -15.48 -14.84
CA LYS A 265 12.14 -16.86 -15.08
C LYS A 265 12.63 -17.81 -14.00
N GLY A 266 11.90 -18.91 -13.84
CA GLY A 266 12.23 -19.99 -12.93
C GLY A 266 11.00 -20.55 -12.24
N GLU A 267 11.21 -21.35 -11.21
CA GLU A 267 10.15 -22.00 -10.46
C GLU A 267 9.99 -21.36 -9.08
N ILE A 268 8.77 -20.93 -8.76
CA ILE A 268 8.44 -20.40 -7.44
C ILE A 268 8.39 -21.56 -6.45
N VAL A 269 9.44 -21.66 -5.64
CA VAL A 269 9.53 -22.56 -4.49
C VAL A 269 9.90 -21.77 -3.23
N PRO A 270 9.56 -22.25 -2.02
CA PRO A 270 9.89 -21.56 -0.79
C PRO A 270 11.40 -21.26 -0.69
N SER A 271 11.75 -19.99 -0.50
CA SER A 271 13.13 -19.48 -0.41
C SER A 271 14.03 -19.81 -1.62
N GLY A 272 13.44 -20.17 -2.77
CA GLY A 272 14.17 -20.45 -4.00
C GLY A 272 14.79 -19.21 -4.64
N ASN A 273 15.55 -19.42 -5.71
CA ASN A 273 16.11 -18.34 -6.52
C ASN A 273 15.47 -18.32 -7.90
N LEU A 274 15.34 -17.12 -8.47
CA LEU A 274 14.84 -16.89 -9.82
C LEU A 274 15.91 -16.13 -10.62
N GLU A 275 16.04 -16.47 -11.90
CA GLU A 275 16.95 -15.77 -12.79
C GLU A 275 16.29 -14.47 -13.27
N CYS A 276 16.98 -13.35 -13.05
CA CYS A 276 16.62 -12.04 -13.58
C CYS A 276 17.61 -11.64 -14.68
N ILE A 277 17.09 -11.43 -15.89
CA ILE A 277 17.84 -10.98 -17.05
C ILE A 277 17.55 -9.49 -17.25
N ILE A 278 18.59 -8.69 -17.16
CA ILE A 278 18.55 -7.23 -17.30
C ILE A 278 19.08 -6.91 -18.69
N LYS A 279 18.22 -6.37 -19.56
CA LYS A 279 18.62 -5.86 -20.87
C LYS A 279 18.71 -4.34 -20.83
N ARG A 280 19.90 -3.82 -21.11
CA ARG A 280 20.21 -2.38 -21.10
C ARG A 280 19.94 -1.73 -22.46
N LYS A 281 19.98 -0.40 -22.51
CA LYS A 281 19.80 0.40 -23.73
C LYS A 281 20.81 0.09 -24.83
N ASP A 282 22.06 -0.18 -24.44
CA ASP A 282 23.14 -0.61 -25.35
C ASP A 282 22.98 -2.08 -25.82
N SER A 283 21.85 -2.72 -25.50
CA SER A 283 21.55 -4.13 -25.76
C SER A 283 22.43 -5.14 -25.01
N SER A 284 23.32 -4.69 -24.13
CA SER A 284 24.04 -5.59 -23.23
C SER A 284 23.04 -6.29 -22.29
N LYS A 285 23.41 -7.52 -21.91
CA LYS A 285 22.60 -8.35 -21.02
C LYS A 285 23.42 -8.74 -19.80
N GLN A 286 22.79 -8.65 -18.64
CA GLN A 286 23.34 -9.12 -17.39
C GLN A 286 22.32 -10.04 -16.71
N SER A 287 22.75 -11.24 -16.31
CA SER A 287 21.93 -12.15 -15.50
C SER A 287 22.34 -12.05 -14.04
N ILE A 288 21.35 -11.97 -13.14
CA ILE A 288 21.54 -12.05 -11.70
C ILE A 288 20.56 -13.05 -11.08
N GLN A 289 20.88 -13.55 -9.90
CA GLN A 289 19.96 -14.36 -9.10
C GLN A 289 19.25 -13.47 -8.08
N LEU A 290 17.93 -13.64 -7.98
CA LEU A 290 17.09 -12.98 -6.99
C LEU A 290 16.47 -14.03 -6.08
N LYS A 291 16.48 -13.80 -4.78
CA LYS A 291 15.84 -14.70 -3.82
C LYS A 291 14.33 -14.43 -3.81
N CYS A 292 13.55 -15.47 -4.03
CA CYS A 292 12.12 -15.45 -3.83
C CYS A 292 11.79 -15.34 -2.34
N CYS A 293 11.03 -14.32 -1.95
CA CYS A 293 10.68 -14.10 -0.54
C CYS A 293 9.49 -14.93 -0.07
N VAL A 294 9.06 -15.94 -0.81
CA VAL A 294 8.02 -16.89 -0.41
C VAL A 294 8.58 -17.86 0.62
N GLN A 295 7.88 -18.09 1.72
CA GLN A 295 8.35 -18.88 2.86
C GLN A 295 7.65 -20.22 3.01
N THR A 296 6.45 -20.40 2.46
CA THR A 296 5.64 -21.61 2.65
C THR A 296 5.03 -22.10 1.34
N ALA A 297 4.67 -23.39 1.28
CA ALA A 297 3.96 -23.95 0.13
C ALA A 297 2.57 -23.30 -0.07
N THR A 298 1.93 -22.83 1.01
CA THR A 298 0.66 -22.10 0.93
C THR A 298 0.82 -20.75 0.25
N GLU A 299 1.88 -19.99 0.59
CA GLU A 299 2.20 -18.74 -0.10
C GLU A 299 2.51 -18.96 -1.59
N VAL A 300 3.13 -20.10 -1.95
CA VAL A 300 3.31 -20.49 -3.36
C VAL A 300 1.95 -20.65 -4.05
N LYS A 301 0.99 -21.35 -3.44
CA LYS A 301 -0.37 -21.53 -3.97
C LYS A 301 -1.09 -20.19 -4.15
N TYR A 302 -0.95 -19.27 -3.19
CA TYR A 302 -1.53 -17.93 -3.33
C TYR A 302 -1.03 -17.22 -4.58
N LEU A 303 0.28 -17.27 -4.87
CA LEU A 303 0.82 -16.66 -6.09
C LEU A 303 0.34 -17.35 -7.37
N MET A 304 0.24 -18.68 -7.37
CA MET A 304 -0.27 -19.47 -8.51
C MET A 304 -1.70 -19.08 -8.88
N ASP A 305 -2.55 -18.87 -7.88
CA ASP A 305 -3.95 -18.56 -8.08
C ASP A 305 -4.22 -17.06 -8.26
N GLY A 306 -3.16 -16.23 -8.24
CA GLY A 306 -3.25 -14.78 -8.43
C GLY A 306 -3.61 -13.98 -7.18
N GLY A 307 -3.50 -14.60 -5.99
CA GLY A 307 -3.70 -13.99 -4.68
C GLY A 307 -4.50 -14.88 -3.73
N VAL A 308 -4.53 -14.52 -2.46
CA VAL A 308 -5.27 -15.23 -1.41
C VAL A 308 -6.78 -15.19 -1.65
N LEU A 309 -7.30 -14.07 -2.18
CA LEU A 309 -8.74 -13.94 -2.50
C LEU A 309 -9.15 -14.91 -3.60
N SER A 310 -8.35 -14.98 -4.66
CA SER A 310 -8.54 -15.89 -5.78
C SER A 310 -8.39 -17.36 -5.35
N TYR A 311 -7.38 -17.66 -4.54
CA TYR A 311 -7.18 -18.99 -3.95
C TYR A 311 -8.42 -19.45 -3.18
N ILE A 312 -8.97 -18.61 -2.29
CA ILE A 312 -10.17 -18.95 -1.52
C ILE A 312 -11.37 -19.22 -2.43
N LEU A 313 -11.54 -18.40 -3.47
CA LEU A 313 -12.66 -18.54 -4.40
C LEU A 313 -12.52 -19.76 -5.34
N LEU A 314 -11.30 -20.18 -5.66
CA LEU A 314 -11.04 -21.37 -6.48
C LEU A 314 -11.06 -22.68 -5.67
N LEU A 315 -11.00 -22.59 -4.34
CA LEU A 315 -11.19 -23.74 -3.45
C LEU A 315 -12.65 -24.17 -3.31
N THR A 316 -13.59 -23.25 -3.57
CA THR A 316 -15.04 -23.47 -3.52
C THR A 316 -15.57 -23.91 -4.86
#